data_AF-A0A2V2SBG7-F1
#
_entry.id   AF-A0A2V2SBG7-F1
#
_cell.length_a   1.000
_cell.length_b   1.000
_cell.length_c   1.000
_cell.angle_alpha   90.00
_cell.angle_beta   90.00
_cell.angle_gamma   90.00
#
_symmetry.space_group_name_H-M   'P 1'
#
loop_
_entity.id
_entity.type
_entity.pdbx_description
1 polymer ?
#
loop_
_entity_poly.entity_id
_entity_poly.type
_entity_poly.pdbx_seq_one_letter_code
_entity_poly.pdbx_strand_id
1 'polypeptide(L)'
;MKLLFFSEDSSEVDQARQQLILVGIMCETRHSPEIQGLEPNPAAFELWIQRKQDSHKALMLCAELGIGFSRRPVRILTIEDLDEELLEAA
;
A
#
# COMPACT_ATOMS: atom_id res chain seq x y z
N MET A 1 11.77 2.52 13.03
CA MET A 1 10.80 1.83 12.14
C MET A 1 10.81 2.48 10.78
N LYS A 2 10.39 1.77 9.74
CA LYS A 2 10.27 2.27 8.36
C LYS A 2 9.03 1.66 7.72
N LEU A 3 8.24 2.46 7.02
CA LEU A 3 7.16 1.96 6.17
C LEU A 3 7.77 1.19 4.99
N LEU A 4 7.30 -0.03 4.77
CA LEU A 4 7.71 -0.85 3.63
C LEU A 4 6.81 -0.58 2.42
N PHE A 5 5.50 -0.74 2.59
CA PHE A 5 4.47 -0.39 1.62
C PHE A 5 3.11 -0.26 2.32
N PHE A 6 2.09 0.17 1.59
CA PHE A 6 0.69 0.19 2.02
C PHE A 6 -0.21 -0.36 0.90
N SER A 7 -1.37 -0.91 1.26
CA SER A 7 -2.38 -1.41 0.33
C SER A 7 -3.79 -1.19 0.89
N GLU A 8 -4.76 -1.06 0.00
CA GLU A 8 -6.19 -1.09 0.34
C GLU A 8 -6.65 -2.52 0.67
N ASP A 9 -5.93 -3.52 0.14
CA ASP A 9 -6.19 -4.92 0.42
C ASP A 9 -5.42 -5.37 1.67
N SER A 10 -6.17 -5.60 2.76
CA SER A 10 -5.59 -6.11 4.01
C SER A 10 -4.93 -7.48 3.84
N SER A 11 -5.44 -8.31 2.93
CA SER A 11 -4.91 -9.66 2.71
C SER A 11 -3.50 -9.62 2.11
N GLU A 12 -3.21 -8.66 1.24
CA GLU A 12 -1.87 -8.44 0.68
C GLU A 12 -0.86 -8.07 1.79
N VAL A 13 -1.28 -7.18 2.69
CA VAL A 13 -0.46 -6.73 3.82
C VAL A 13 -0.25 -7.83 4.85
N ASP A 14 -1.27 -8.62 5.16
CA ASP A 14 -1.18 -9.76 6.07
C ASP A 14 -0.32 -10.89 5.50
N GLN A 15 -0.44 -11.17 4.21
CA GLN A 15 0.42 -12.15 3.53
C GLN A 15 1.88 -11.71 3.59
N ALA A 16 2.19 -10.46 3.26
CA ALA A 16 3.54 -9.92 3.37
C ALA A 16 4.08 -10.03 4.81
N ARG A 17 3.27 -9.67 5.80
CA ARG A 17 3.63 -9.77 7.22
C ARG A 17 4.01 -11.20 7.61
N GLN A 18 3.21 -12.19 7.22
CA GLN A 18 3.50 -13.60 7.51
C GLN A 18 4.84 -14.03 6.90
N GLN A 19 5.10 -13.66 5.65
CA GLN A 19 6.33 -14.03 4.95
C GLN A 19 7.58 -13.38 5.58
N LEU A 20 7.47 -12.11 5.98
CA LEU A 20 8.55 -11.42 6.69
C LEU A 20 8.86 -12.07 8.05
N ILE A 21 7.83 -12.43 8.82
CA ILE A 21 8.01 -13.11 10.12
C ILE A 21 8.68 -14.46 9.93
N LEU A 22 8.28 -15.24 8.92
CA LEU A 22 8.87 -16.56 8.62
C LEU A 22 10.38 -16.49 8.36
N VAL A 23 10.87 -15.41 7.75
CA VAL A 23 12.32 -15.20 7.48
C VAL A 23 13.03 -14.39 8.58
N GLY A 24 12.37 -14.18 9.71
CA GLY A 24 12.93 -13.53 10.90
C GLY A 24 12.95 -11.99 10.86
N ILE A 25 12.19 -11.36 9.96
CA ILE A 25 12.08 -9.91 9.89
C ILE A 25 10.93 -9.45 10.79
N MET A 26 11.24 -8.59 11.76
CA MET A 26 10.24 -8.02 12.67
C MET A 26 9.47 -6.88 12.00
N CYS A 27 8.15 -7.02 11.92
CA CYS A 27 7.25 -6.05 11.31
C CYS A 27 5.91 -5.96 12.04
N GLU A 28 5.22 -4.85 11.85
CA GLU A 28 3.87 -4.58 12.37
C GLU A 28 2.98 -4.02 11.27
N THR A 29 1.67 -4.23 11.43
CA THR A 29 0.66 -3.64 10.56
C THR A 29 -0.02 -2.49 11.26
N ARG A 30 -0.31 -1.43 10.51
CA ARG A 30 -1.07 -0.27 10.99
C ARG A 30 -2.23 -0.02 10.05
N HIS A 31 -3.30 0.54 10.57
CA HIS A 31 -4.44 0.99 9.78
C HIS A 31 -4.49 2.51 9.85
N SER A 32 -4.26 3.17 8.73
CA SER A 32 -4.38 4.62 8.65
C SER A 32 -5.85 4.99 8.43
N PRO A 33 -6.48 5.76 9.32
CA PRO A 33 -7.85 6.19 9.13
C PRO A 33 -7.93 7.10 7.91
N GLU A 34 -9.03 7.01 7.15
CA GLU A 34 -9.36 7.98 6.11
C GLU A 34 -9.37 9.38 6.73
N ILE A 35 -8.48 10.24 6.25
CA ILE A 35 -8.50 11.65 6.62
C ILE A 35 -9.60 12.31 5.79
N GLN A 36 -10.79 12.48 6.38
CA GLN A 36 -11.86 13.24 5.74
C GLN A 36 -11.37 14.67 5.42
N GLY A 37 -11.37 15.05 4.14
CA GLY A 37 -11.16 16.44 3.69
C GLY A 37 -9.86 16.74 2.96
N LEU A 38 -8.93 15.79 2.84
CA LEU A 38 -7.96 15.77 1.75
C LEU A 38 -8.36 14.61 0.84
N GLU A 39 -8.28 14.80 -0.49
CA GLU A 39 -8.39 13.81 -1.58
C GLU A 39 -8.45 12.33 -1.14
N PRO A 40 -9.30 11.47 -1.75
CA PRO A 40 -9.55 10.12 -1.26
C PRO A 40 -8.24 9.33 -1.22
N ASN A 41 -7.60 9.32 -0.05
CA ASN A 41 -6.56 8.37 0.27
C ASN A 41 -7.31 7.25 0.98
N PRO A 42 -7.71 6.20 0.23
CA PRO A 42 -8.56 5.15 0.79
C PRO A 42 -7.88 4.57 2.03
N ALA A 43 -8.70 4.16 3.00
CA ALA A 43 -8.21 3.52 4.22
C ALA A 43 -7.18 2.44 3.86
N ALA A 44 -5.91 2.70 4.21
CA ALA A 44 -4.81 1.88 3.78
C ALA A 44 -4.26 1.08 4.96
N PHE A 45 -4.07 -0.22 4.71
CA PHE A 45 -3.30 -1.10 5.56
C PHE A 45 -1.83 -0.86 5.26
N GLU A 46 -1.07 -0.56 6.30
CA GLU A 46 0.35 -0.23 6.19
C GLU A 46 1.20 -1.34 6.79
N LEU A 47 2.31 -1.67 6.15
CA LEU A 47 3.30 -2.61 6.68
C LEU A 47 4.58 -1.89 7.08
N TRP A 48 4.93 -1.98 8.36
CA TRP A 48 6.08 -1.32 8.94
C TRP A 48 7.12 -2.32 9.41
N ILE A 49 8.37 -2.12 9.00
CA ILE A 49 9.50 -2.90 9.52
C ILE A 49 10.12 -2.20 10.73
N GLN A 50 10.50 -2.98 11.74
CA GLN A 50 11.05 -2.43 12.96
C GLN A 50 12.46 -1.87 12.76
N ARG A 51 13.34 -2.65 12.11
CA ARG A 51 14.74 -2.32 11.85
C ARG A 51 14.93 -1.85 10.41
N LYS A 52 15.57 -0.70 10.23
CA LYS A 52 15.80 -0.11 8.89
C LYS A 52 16.77 -0.96 8.05
N GLN A 53 17.68 -1.69 8.70
CA GLN A 53 18.65 -2.58 8.05
C GLN A 53 17.96 -3.71 7.29
N ASP A 54 16.83 -4.21 7.78
CA ASP A 54 16.08 -5.30 7.15
C ASP A 54 15.28 -4.83 5.92
N SER A 55 15.24 -3.52 5.64
CA SER A 55 14.42 -2.95 4.57
C SER A 55 14.75 -3.47 3.19
N HIS A 56 16.03 -3.65 2.89
CA HIS A 56 16.44 -4.18 1.60
C HIS A 56 16.01 -5.64 1.44
N LYS A 57 16.25 -6.47 2.45
CA LYS A 57 15.84 -7.89 2.46
C LYS A 57 14.32 -8.03 2.36
N ALA A 58 13.58 -7.20 3.09
CA ALA A 58 12.12 -7.18 3.05
C ALA A 58 11.59 -6.81 1.66
N LEU A 59 12.15 -5.78 1.02
CA LEU A 59 11.80 -5.37 -0.35
C LEU A 59 12.07 -6.49 -1.36
N MET A 60 13.22 -7.15 -1.26
CA MET A 60 13.58 -8.25 -2.14
C MET A 60 12.59 -9.43 -2.02
N LEU A 61 12.21 -9.79 -0.79
CA LEU A 61 11.22 -10.84 -0.56
C LEU A 61 9.86 -10.46 -1.15
N CYS A 62 9.40 -9.22 -0.94
CA CYS A 62 8.16 -8.74 -1.53
C CYS A 62 8.19 -8.80 -3.06
N ALA A 63 9.31 -8.43 -3.69
CA ALA A 63 9.46 -8.48 -5.15
C ALA A 63 9.46 -9.92 -5.69
N GLU A 64 10.15 -10.83 -5.02
CA GLU A 64 10.19 -12.26 -5.39
C GLU A 64 8.81 -12.91 -5.29
N LEU A 65 8.03 -12.54 -4.28
CA LEU A 65 6.67 -13.04 -4.06
C LEU A 65 5.59 -12.27 -4.82
N GLY A 66 5.94 -11.17 -5.49
CA GLY A 66 5.00 -10.30 -6.20
C GLY A 66 4.02 -9.53 -5.29
N ILE A 67 4.37 -9.34 -4.02
CA ILE A 67 3.51 -8.69 -3.00
C ILE A 67 3.85 -7.18 -2.91
N GLY A 68 2.83 -6.32 -2.79
CA GLY A 68 3.01 -4.86 -2.68
C GLY A 68 3.29 -4.18 -4.03
N PHE A 69 3.19 -4.94 -5.12
CA PHE A 69 3.30 -4.49 -6.50
C PHE A 69 1.98 -4.68 -7.26
N SER A 70 0.86 -4.71 -6.53
CA SER A 70 -0.48 -4.80 -7.10
C SER A 70 -0.57 -3.94 -8.35
N ARG A 71 -0.70 -4.60 -9.51
CA ARG A 71 -0.89 -3.96 -10.80
C ARG A 71 -2.27 -3.33 -10.80
N ARG A 72 -2.39 -2.16 -10.15
CA ARG A 72 -3.62 -1.39 -10.20
C ARG A 72 -3.93 -1.18 -11.68
N PRO A 73 -5.15 -1.51 -12.15
CA PRO A 73 -5.53 -1.14 -13.49
C PRO A 73 -5.31 0.36 -13.59
N VAL A 74 -4.42 0.78 -14.49
CA VAL A 74 -4.28 2.19 -14.82
C VAL A 74 -5.66 2.61 -15.29
N ARG A 75 -6.36 3.44 -14.50
CA ARG A 75 -7.50 4.18 -15.02
C ARG A 75 -6.90 5.07 -16.10
N ILE A 76 -6.99 4.63 -17.35
CA ILE A 76 -6.78 5.51 -18.48
C ILE A 76 -7.95 6.48 -18.38
N LEU A 77 -7.71 7.66 -17.80
CA LEU A 77 -8.67 8.75 -17.84
C LEU A 77 -8.84 9.08 -19.33
N THR A 78 -10.00 8.73 -19.87
CA THR A 78 -10.36 9.17 -21.21
C THR A 78 -10.73 10.64 -21.13
N ILE A 79 -10.62 11.37 -22.26
CA ILE A 79 -10.93 12.81 -22.29
C ILE A 79 -12.37 13.08 -21.82
N GLU A 80 -13.26 12.10 -21.97
CA GLU A 80 -14.65 12.13 -21.53
C GLU A 80 -14.80 12.07 -20.00
N ASP A 81 -13.84 11.47 -19.27
CA ASP A 81 -13.84 11.40 -17.80
C ASP A 81 -13.42 12.72 -17.12
N LEU A 82 -12.85 13.67 -17.88
CA LEU A 82 -12.37 14.96 -17.36
C LEU A 82 -13.47 16.04 -17.32
N ASP A 83 -14.59 15.83 -18.02
CA ASP A 83 -15.68 16.81 -18.08
C ASP A 83 -16.66 16.69 -16.89
N GLU A 84 -16.79 15.51 -16.27
CA GLU A 84 -17.67 15.32 -15.10
C GLU A 84 -17.09 15.93 -13.81
N GLU A 85 -15.76 15.93 -13.63
CA GLU A 85 -15.10 16.45 -12.41
C GLU A 85 -15.15 18.00 -12.33
N LEU A 86 -15.25 18.68 -13.47
CA LEU A 86 -15.44 20.13 -13.54
C LEU A 86 -16.90 20.59 -13.32
N LEU A 87 -17.86 19.67 -13.41
CA LEU A 87 -19.29 19.95 -13.23
C LEU A 87 -19.77 19.77 -11.79
N GLU A 88 -19.10 18.95 -10.99
CA GLU A 88 -19.40 18.82 -9.54
C GLU A 88 -18.68 19.86 -8.66
N ALA A 89 -17.73 20.63 -9.23
CA ALA A 89 -17.00 21.68 -8.52
C ALA A 89 -17.56 23.12 -8.73
N ALA A 90 -18.68 23.27 -9.44
CA ALA A 90 -19.33 24.56 -9.74
C ALA A 90 -20.73 24.68 -9.09
#